data_AF-A0A7W4VP15-F1
#
_entry.id   AF-A0A7W4VP15-F1
#
_cell.length_a   1.000
_cell.length_b   1.000
_cell.length_c   1.000
_cell.angle_alpha   90.00
_cell.angle_beta   90.00
_cell.angle_gamma   90.00
#
_symmetry.space_group_name_H-M   'P 1'
#
loop_
_entity.id
_entity.type
_entity.pdbx_description
1 polymer ?
#
loop_
_entity_poly.entity_id
_entity_poly.type
_entity_poly.pdbx_seq_one_letter_code
_entity_poly.pdbx_strand_id
1 'polypeptide(L)'
;MARIKQTEFTTATASLRPADINVPLALLEDILRKGVSASAALPKARRGRKPSRDLPCLDLRVRGPSEPIWYLHDEGGFELSTGFRESQRDEAEAFKAAYTVIKLATRLGAVSPLAVTVSAICAHALSRLGRRPDRMAPRHPGDPKARKADNARREYDRKVREIGRINHYFGDTPMGEVTERALRQYLAERLDQPLGTCRPGASDVRLVQEGTVRKELIAFRKAVADFAQDRKVFGLPPIWVPRNSPHRTRYLTRSECARLVGAALGFVWDTAAGAWKREAGVVEGRRVWRLVRRPPAVRKTRRALLRFIMIGLYTGTRNAAVRALRWRLNRDTGAIDVEGGVLHRQGLGVAPNRGKRQPAVDLPERLLRHLRRWRAMDEALGTDFVIHKPDGTPYWQRLEHLWDTVAADAGFGDDPEVIPHALRHTCATWLRLSRVRLEEAADYLGMDPVTLIRVYGQRTIDGHAAATAAMDNARDLRHRRVMGGTELPRGLKPAKGPAPKPVWLAAGELTSTVLPARAAFDLRPGRAASLAA
;
A
#
# COMPACT_ATOMS: atom_id res chain seq x y z
N MET A 1 64.74 18.42 -28.07
CA MET A 1 64.55 17.00 -28.47
C MET A 1 63.20 16.51 -27.94
N ALA A 2 62.51 15.71 -28.76
CA ALA A 2 61.31 14.91 -28.48
C ALA A 2 59.92 15.61 -28.41
N ARG A 3 59.19 15.45 -29.52
CA ARG A 3 57.73 15.53 -29.72
C ARG A 3 57.00 14.41 -28.96
N ILE A 4 55.79 14.66 -28.44
CA ILE A 4 54.64 13.71 -28.40
C ILE A 4 53.34 14.57 -28.43
N LYS A 5 52.73 14.85 -29.59
CA LYS A 5 51.56 14.22 -30.24
C LYS A 5 50.29 14.07 -29.37
N GLN A 6 49.27 14.82 -29.79
CA GLN A 6 47.84 14.57 -29.56
C GLN A 6 47.44 13.20 -30.12
N THR A 7 46.66 12.43 -29.36
CA THR A 7 45.74 11.41 -29.89
C THR A 7 44.62 11.10 -28.89
N GLU A 8 43.38 11.20 -29.38
CA GLU A 8 42.25 10.30 -29.14
C GLU A 8 41.47 10.38 -27.80
N PHE A 9 40.46 11.26 -27.80
CA PHE A 9 39.19 11.02 -27.10
C PHE A 9 38.40 9.97 -27.90
N THR A 10 38.49 8.70 -27.50
CA THR A 10 37.65 7.63 -28.03
C THR A 10 36.93 6.96 -26.87
N THR A 11 35.62 7.20 -26.82
CA THR A 11 34.55 6.28 -26.42
C THR A 11 34.94 5.12 -25.50
N ALA A 12 34.70 5.29 -24.19
CA ALA A 12 34.56 4.18 -23.25
C ALA A 12 33.19 4.24 -22.58
N THR A 13 32.14 4.00 -23.37
CA THR A 13 30.84 3.52 -22.87
C THR A 13 31.05 2.09 -22.37
N ALA A 14 31.67 1.94 -21.20
CA ALA A 14 31.84 0.64 -20.58
C ALA A 14 30.47 0.15 -20.09
N SER A 15 29.95 -0.87 -20.77
CA SER A 15 28.72 -1.58 -20.44
C SER A 15 28.74 -2.00 -18.97
N LEU A 16 27.89 -1.39 -18.14
CA LEU A 16 27.61 -1.91 -16.81
C LEU A 16 26.70 -3.14 -16.99
N ARG A 17 27.26 -4.33 -16.74
CA ARG A 17 26.49 -5.58 -16.73
C ARG A 17 25.43 -5.52 -15.61
N PRO A 18 24.19 -6.02 -15.83
CA PRO A 18 23.06 -5.85 -14.91
C PRO A 18 23.10 -6.74 -13.64
N ALA A 19 24.24 -7.32 -13.26
CA ALA A 19 24.27 -8.40 -12.26
C ALA A 19 24.65 -7.98 -10.83
N ASP A 20 25.35 -6.87 -10.61
CA ASP A 20 25.92 -6.54 -9.28
C ASP A 20 25.39 -5.24 -8.68
N ILE A 21 24.08 -5.02 -8.78
CA ILE A 21 23.49 -3.80 -8.22
C ILE A 21 23.12 -4.03 -6.76
N ASN A 22 24.00 -3.61 -5.85
CA ASN A 22 23.60 -3.21 -4.50
C ASN A 22 22.87 -1.84 -4.61
N VAL A 23 21.66 -1.88 -5.19
CA VAL A 23 20.83 -0.76 -5.70
C VAL A 23 20.71 0.46 -4.76
N PRO A 24 20.62 0.32 -3.42
CA PRO A 24 20.31 1.48 -2.59
C PRO A 24 21.42 2.54 -2.52
N LEU A 25 22.70 2.14 -2.51
CA LEU A 25 23.81 3.06 -2.31
C LEU A 25 24.23 3.74 -3.61
N ALA A 26 24.42 2.98 -4.69
CA ALA A 26 24.76 3.54 -6.00
C ALA A 26 23.71 4.51 -6.53
N LEU A 27 22.41 4.21 -6.30
CA LEU A 27 21.32 5.11 -6.68
C LEU A 27 21.31 6.38 -5.80
N LEU A 28 21.63 6.26 -4.52
CA LEU A 28 21.77 7.41 -3.62
C LEU A 28 22.94 8.32 -4.04
N GLU A 29 24.08 7.73 -4.39
CA GLU A 29 25.28 8.43 -4.85
C GLU A 29 25.05 9.16 -6.18
N ASP A 30 24.38 8.52 -7.16
CA ASP A 30 24.02 9.18 -8.43
C ASP A 30 23.06 10.36 -8.21
N ILE A 31 22.09 10.23 -7.29
CA ILE A 31 21.17 11.31 -6.93
C ILE A 31 21.91 12.49 -6.29
N LEU A 32 22.79 12.22 -5.33
CA LEU A 32 23.57 13.26 -4.65
C LEU A 32 24.52 13.97 -5.63
N ARG A 33 25.17 13.22 -6.53
CA ARG A 33 26.07 13.77 -7.55
C ARG A 33 25.33 14.72 -8.50
N LYS A 34 24.19 14.31 -9.06
CA LYS A 34 23.39 15.14 -9.97
C LYS A 34 22.80 16.36 -9.27
N GLY A 35 22.43 16.23 -7.99
CA GLY A 35 21.83 17.32 -7.21
C GLY A 35 22.80 18.46 -6.95
N VAL A 36 24.09 18.15 -6.77
CA VAL A 36 25.15 19.14 -6.55
C VAL A 36 25.46 19.92 -7.84
N SER A 37 25.47 19.28 -9.00
CA SER A 37 25.73 19.96 -10.29
C SER A 37 24.60 20.90 -10.74
N ALA A 38 23.35 20.62 -10.35
CA ALA A 38 22.19 21.34 -10.85
C ALA A 38 21.94 22.73 -10.25
N SER A 39 22.62 23.11 -9.16
CA SER A 39 22.49 24.47 -8.60
C SER A 39 23.17 25.56 -9.45
N ALA A 40 23.82 25.18 -10.56
CA ALA A 40 24.73 26.04 -11.32
C ALA A 40 24.24 26.55 -12.70
N ALA A 41 22.97 26.37 -13.10
CA ALA A 41 22.51 26.76 -14.45
C ALA A 41 21.22 27.62 -14.45
N LEU A 42 21.31 28.89 -14.89
CA LEU A 42 20.15 29.76 -15.18
C LEU A 42 20.30 30.47 -16.56
N PRO A 43 19.24 30.61 -17.39
CA PRO A 43 19.34 31.18 -18.75
C PRO A 43 19.10 32.71 -18.85
N LYS A 44 19.56 33.30 -19.96
CA LYS A 44 19.70 34.75 -20.27
C LYS A 44 18.39 35.57 -20.29
N ALA A 45 18.42 36.78 -19.72
CA ALA A 45 17.30 37.74 -19.71
C ALA A 45 17.17 38.56 -21.03
N ARG A 46 15.92 38.76 -21.47
CA ARG A 46 15.53 39.60 -22.62
C ARG A 46 15.79 41.09 -22.35
N ARG A 47 16.32 41.79 -23.36
CA ARG A 47 16.59 43.25 -23.36
C ARG A 47 15.27 44.02 -23.22
N GLY A 48 15.20 44.95 -22.26
CA GLY A 48 14.10 45.91 -22.22
C GLY A 48 13.72 46.53 -20.88
N ARG A 49 14.66 46.79 -19.96
CA ARG A 49 14.48 47.79 -18.89
C ARG A 49 15.86 48.10 -18.32
N LYS A 50 16.30 49.36 -18.35
CA LYS A 50 17.58 49.76 -17.71
C LYS A 50 17.36 49.75 -16.19
N PRO A 51 18.06 48.89 -15.42
CA PRO A 51 18.23 49.12 -13.99
C PRO A 51 19.20 50.30 -13.82
N SER A 52 19.03 51.03 -12.72
CA SER A 52 19.86 52.17 -12.30
C SER A 52 21.35 51.85 -12.28
N ARG A 53 22.18 52.91 -12.34
CA ARG A 53 23.64 52.87 -12.19
C ARG A 53 24.06 52.02 -10.97
N ASP A 54 25.25 51.44 -11.09
CA ASP A 54 25.96 50.58 -10.12
C ASP A 54 25.85 49.07 -10.39
N LEU A 55 26.45 48.72 -11.54
CA LEU A 55 26.76 47.36 -11.99
C LEU A 55 28.23 47.06 -11.64
N PRO A 56 28.59 45.81 -11.33
CA PRO A 56 29.96 45.42 -10.99
C PRO A 56 30.97 45.88 -12.05
N CYS A 57 32.13 46.39 -11.64
CA CYS A 57 33.16 46.92 -12.53
C CYS A 57 34.35 45.97 -12.65
N LEU A 58 35.11 46.13 -13.73
CA LEU A 58 36.34 45.39 -13.96
C LEU A 58 37.49 46.38 -13.91
N ASP A 59 38.47 46.10 -13.05
CA ASP A 59 39.70 46.87 -12.93
C ASP A 59 40.89 45.96 -13.23
N LEU A 60 41.83 46.42 -14.05
CA LEU A 60 43.04 45.68 -14.34
C LEU A 60 44.07 45.92 -13.24
N ARG A 61 44.57 44.86 -12.60
CA ARG A 61 45.58 44.98 -11.54
C ARG A 61 46.77 44.06 -11.79
N VAL A 62 47.95 44.58 -11.46
CA VAL A 62 49.23 43.85 -11.51
C VAL A 62 49.56 43.35 -10.11
N ARG A 63 49.87 42.06 -9.95
CA ARG A 63 50.30 41.49 -8.67
C ARG A 63 51.66 40.79 -8.85
N GLY A 64 52.73 41.50 -8.51
CA GLY A 64 54.11 41.02 -8.69
C GLY A 64 54.56 41.03 -10.16
N PRO A 65 55.59 40.25 -10.54
CA PRO A 65 56.19 40.25 -11.89
C PRO A 65 55.32 39.52 -12.94
N SER A 66 54.02 39.35 -12.68
CA SER A 66 53.08 38.60 -13.53
C SER A 66 52.26 39.55 -14.40
N GLU A 67 51.80 39.07 -15.56
CA GLU A 67 50.92 39.85 -16.45
C GLU A 67 49.66 40.37 -15.74
N PRO A 68 49.12 41.53 -16.15
CA PRO A 68 47.97 42.14 -15.50
C PRO A 68 46.72 41.25 -15.61
N ILE A 69 45.97 41.13 -14.52
CA ILE A 69 44.75 40.31 -14.44
C ILE A 69 43.55 41.22 -14.18
N TRP A 70 42.42 40.94 -14.80
CA TRP A 70 41.16 41.64 -14.55
C TRP A 70 40.56 41.21 -13.20
N TYR A 71 40.28 42.17 -12.33
CA TYR A 71 39.57 41.98 -11.07
C TYR A 71 38.18 42.56 -11.18
N LEU A 72 37.19 41.82 -10.69
CA LEU A 72 35.82 42.25 -10.57
C LEU A 72 35.60 42.84 -9.19
N HIS A 73 35.10 44.08 -9.15
CA HIS A 73 34.79 44.80 -7.91
C HIS A 73 33.30 45.12 -7.82
N ASP A 74 32.80 45.11 -6.60
CA ASP A 74 31.42 45.36 -6.28
C ASP A 74 31.27 46.25 -5.03
N GLU A 75 30.20 47.06 -4.96
CA GLU A 75 29.95 48.04 -3.89
C GLU A 75 29.90 47.44 -2.48
N GLY A 76 29.68 46.12 -2.35
CA GLY A 76 29.75 45.41 -1.08
C GLY A 76 31.17 45.21 -0.52
N GLY A 77 32.19 45.81 -1.15
CA GLY A 77 33.60 45.60 -0.81
C GLY A 77 34.14 44.24 -1.25
N PHE A 78 33.42 43.53 -2.13
CA PHE A 78 33.81 42.23 -2.64
C PHE A 78 34.72 42.40 -3.86
N GLU A 79 35.93 41.86 -3.79
CA GLU A 79 36.90 41.83 -4.87
C GLU A 79 37.16 40.38 -5.29
N LEU A 80 37.04 40.08 -6.58
CA LEU A 80 37.27 38.74 -7.14
C LEU A 80 38.20 38.82 -8.35
N SER A 81 39.34 38.14 -8.30
CA SER A 81 40.17 37.95 -9.49
C SER A 81 39.40 37.12 -10.51
N THR A 82 39.25 37.63 -11.73
CA THR A 82 38.59 36.86 -12.81
C THR A 82 39.54 35.82 -13.43
N GLY A 83 40.85 35.95 -13.18
CA GLY A 83 41.88 35.08 -13.76
C GLY A 83 42.20 35.35 -15.23
N PHE A 84 41.45 36.25 -15.89
CA PHE A 84 41.69 36.65 -17.28
C PHE A 84 42.78 37.70 -17.36
N ARG A 85 43.70 37.51 -18.30
CA ARG A 85 44.80 38.45 -18.56
C ARG A 85 44.31 39.69 -19.31
N GLU A 86 45.15 40.71 -19.43
CA GLU A 86 44.83 41.94 -20.17
C GLU A 86 44.33 41.66 -21.60
N SER A 87 44.92 40.68 -22.30
CA SER A 87 44.52 40.25 -23.65
C SER A 87 43.15 39.56 -23.73
N GLN A 88 42.57 39.17 -22.59
CA GLN A 88 41.34 38.39 -22.46
C GLN A 88 40.16 39.23 -21.95
N ARG A 89 40.07 40.46 -22.46
CA ARG A 89 39.07 41.44 -22.03
C ARG A 89 37.65 40.98 -22.33
N ASP A 90 37.41 40.38 -23.50
CA ASP A 90 36.07 39.93 -23.89
C ASP A 90 35.55 38.80 -22.97
N GLU A 91 36.44 37.90 -22.53
CA GLU A 91 36.09 36.88 -21.54
C GLU A 91 35.83 37.47 -20.15
N ALA A 92 36.62 38.48 -19.74
CA ALA A 92 36.39 39.22 -18.50
C ALA A 92 35.04 39.98 -18.52
N GLU A 93 34.69 40.62 -19.64
CA GLU A 93 33.40 41.30 -19.82
C GLU A 93 32.22 40.31 -19.82
N ALA A 94 32.38 39.13 -20.44
CA ALA A 94 31.38 38.06 -20.37
C ALA A 94 31.21 37.52 -18.94
N PHE A 95 32.31 37.38 -18.19
CA PHE A 95 32.31 36.98 -16.78
C PHE A 95 31.58 38.00 -15.89
N LYS A 96 31.85 39.30 -16.08
CA LYS A 96 31.13 40.40 -15.42
C LYS A 96 29.63 40.37 -15.74
N ALA A 97 29.25 40.13 -17.00
CA ALA A 97 27.84 40.06 -17.39
C ALA A 97 27.11 38.90 -16.71
N ALA A 98 27.75 37.73 -16.59
CA ALA A 98 27.20 36.59 -15.87
C ALA A 98 27.03 36.88 -14.36
N TYR A 99 28.06 37.43 -13.72
CA TYR A 99 28.02 37.82 -12.30
C TYR A 99 26.92 38.85 -12.01
N THR A 100 26.75 39.82 -12.90
CA THR A 100 25.68 40.84 -12.82
C THR A 100 24.28 40.22 -12.82
N VAL A 101 24.01 39.26 -13.72
CA VAL A 101 22.71 38.58 -13.81
C VAL A 101 22.41 37.78 -12.55
N ILE A 102 23.40 37.04 -12.04
CA ILE A 102 23.27 36.26 -10.81
C ILE A 102 23.02 37.17 -9.61
N LYS A 103 23.76 38.27 -9.50
CA LYS A 103 23.62 39.24 -8.41
C LYS A 103 22.26 39.94 -8.43
N LEU A 104 21.77 40.31 -9.61
CA LEU A 104 20.42 40.88 -9.77
C LEU A 104 19.34 39.84 -9.43
N ALA A 105 19.49 38.59 -9.86
CA ALA A 105 18.57 37.50 -9.50
C ALA A 105 18.56 37.21 -7.99
N THR A 106 19.71 37.34 -7.33
CA THR A 106 19.87 37.16 -5.87
C THR A 106 19.28 38.34 -5.09
N ARG A 107 19.53 39.59 -5.53
CA ARG A 107 18.90 40.80 -4.96
C ARG A 107 17.37 40.79 -5.11
N LEU A 108 16.85 40.12 -6.12
CA LEU A 108 15.42 39.94 -6.36
C LEU A 108 14.84 38.67 -5.69
N GLY A 109 15.65 37.88 -4.98
CA GLY A 109 15.20 36.71 -4.21
C GLY A 109 14.59 35.56 -5.01
N ALA A 110 14.78 35.51 -6.34
CA ALA A 110 14.04 34.61 -7.21
C ALA A 110 14.96 33.63 -7.95
N VAL A 111 15.20 32.45 -7.36
CA VAL A 111 15.38 31.26 -8.18
C VAL A 111 14.03 31.02 -8.84
N SER A 112 13.95 31.09 -10.17
CA SER A 112 12.70 30.77 -10.87
C SER A 112 12.25 29.36 -10.44
N PRO A 113 11.05 29.18 -9.87
CA PRO A 113 10.55 27.88 -9.44
C PRO A 113 10.64 26.83 -10.55
N LEU A 114 10.46 27.27 -11.79
CA LEU A 114 10.52 26.43 -12.99
C LEU A 114 11.94 26.00 -13.37
N ALA A 115 12.97 26.71 -12.90
CA ALA A 115 14.38 26.38 -13.15
C ALA A 115 14.96 25.40 -12.11
N VAL A 116 14.25 25.13 -11.02
CA VAL A 116 14.65 24.11 -10.04
C VAL A 116 14.68 22.76 -10.74
N THR A 117 15.76 22.00 -10.61
CA THR A 117 15.84 20.65 -11.21
C THR A 117 15.15 19.60 -10.36
N VAL A 118 14.70 18.52 -11.01
CA VAL A 118 14.13 17.37 -10.29
C VAL A 118 15.15 16.74 -9.36
N SER A 119 16.43 16.75 -9.73
CA SER A 119 17.49 16.21 -8.87
C SER A 119 17.64 16.97 -7.55
N ALA A 120 17.56 18.30 -7.56
CA ALA A 120 17.57 19.09 -6.33
C ALA A 120 16.40 18.71 -5.39
N ILE A 121 15.21 18.49 -5.96
CA ILE A 121 14.02 18.07 -5.21
C ILE A 121 14.18 16.64 -4.67
N CYS A 122 14.70 15.72 -5.47
CA CYS A 122 14.93 14.34 -5.07
C CYS A 122 15.99 14.24 -3.97
N ALA A 123 17.10 14.96 -4.10
CA ALA A 123 18.14 15.04 -3.08
C ALA A 123 17.58 15.60 -1.76
N HIS A 124 16.77 16.67 -1.82
CA HIS A 124 16.09 17.20 -0.64
C HIS A 124 15.17 16.17 0.02
N ALA A 125 14.34 15.48 -0.75
CA ALA A 125 13.43 14.46 -0.23
C ALA A 125 14.16 13.29 0.43
N LEU A 126 15.32 12.88 -0.11
CA LEU A 126 16.16 11.85 0.49
C LEU A 126 16.88 12.32 1.75
N SER A 127 17.35 13.57 1.77
CA SER A 127 17.97 14.15 2.98
C SER A 127 17.00 14.12 4.18
N ARG A 128 15.69 14.30 3.93
CA ARG A 128 14.64 14.20 4.95
C ARG A 128 14.38 12.77 5.46
N LEU A 129 14.78 11.74 4.72
CA LEU A 129 14.63 10.35 5.19
C LEU A 129 15.65 10.00 6.27
N GLY A 130 16.74 10.77 6.39
CA GLY A 130 17.83 10.53 7.33
C GLY A 130 18.64 9.28 6.99
N ARG A 131 19.33 8.73 8.00
CA ARG A 131 20.16 7.52 7.84
C ARG A 131 19.28 6.29 7.64
N ARG A 132 19.71 5.39 6.74
CA ARG A 132 19.10 4.06 6.58
C ARG A 132 19.07 3.33 7.94
N PRO A 133 17.91 2.85 8.41
CA PRO A 133 17.84 2.12 9.67
C PRO A 133 18.71 0.86 9.68
N ASP A 134 19.41 0.63 10.79
CA ASP A 134 20.25 -0.56 10.96
C ASP A 134 19.42 -1.84 11.04
N ARG A 135 20.01 -2.95 10.60
CA ARG A 135 19.38 -4.27 10.72
C ARG A 135 19.50 -4.74 12.16
N MET A 136 18.36 -5.09 12.77
CA MET A 136 18.32 -5.65 14.11
C MET A 136 18.14 -7.17 14.06
N ALA A 137 19.01 -7.92 14.73
CA ALA A 137 18.87 -9.36 14.89
C ALA A 137 17.69 -9.67 15.84
N PRO A 138 16.76 -10.56 15.47
CA PRO A 138 15.64 -10.92 16.33
C PRO A 138 16.11 -11.76 17.52
N ARG A 139 15.66 -11.44 18.73
CA ARG A 139 15.97 -12.24 19.94
C ARG A 139 15.22 -13.58 19.99
N HIS A 140 14.03 -13.61 19.40
CA HIS A 140 13.18 -14.79 19.28
C HIS A 140 12.35 -14.68 17.98
N PRO A 141 11.76 -15.79 17.48
CA PRO A 141 10.84 -15.75 16.35
C PRO A 141 9.70 -14.76 16.61
N GLY A 142 9.61 -13.71 15.78
CA GLY A 142 8.59 -12.68 15.91
C GLY A 142 8.88 -11.53 16.87
N ASP A 143 10.14 -11.30 17.24
CA ASP A 143 10.56 -10.11 18.00
C ASP A 143 9.95 -8.82 17.38
N PRO A 144 9.04 -8.13 18.11
CA PRO A 144 8.35 -6.94 17.63
C PRO A 144 9.31 -5.79 17.28
N LYS A 145 10.39 -5.63 18.04
CA LYS A 145 11.37 -4.56 17.83
C LYS A 145 12.19 -4.82 16.56
N ALA A 146 12.67 -6.05 16.38
CA ALA A 146 13.38 -6.44 15.16
C ALA A 146 12.49 -6.30 13.92
N ARG A 147 11.20 -6.66 14.04
CA ARG A 147 10.20 -6.47 12.97
C ARG A 147 9.97 -4.99 12.65
N LYS A 148 9.85 -4.14 13.67
CA LYS A 148 9.68 -2.69 13.49
C LYS A 148 10.89 -2.10 12.75
N ALA A 149 12.11 -2.52 13.11
CA ALA A 149 13.33 -2.13 12.41
C ALA A 149 13.36 -2.61 10.95
N ASP A 150 13.03 -3.88 10.68
CA ASP A 150 12.97 -4.43 9.32
C ASP A 150 11.92 -3.70 8.45
N ASN A 151 10.74 -3.40 9.01
CA ASN A 151 9.71 -2.62 8.32
C ASN A 151 10.17 -1.20 8.01
N ALA A 152 10.81 -0.52 8.96
CA ALA A 152 11.35 0.83 8.75
C ALA A 152 12.42 0.84 7.66
N ARG A 153 13.33 -0.15 7.67
CA ARG A 153 14.35 -0.33 6.64
C ARG A 153 13.74 -0.57 5.25
N ARG A 154 12.71 -1.41 5.15
CA ARG A 154 11.99 -1.65 3.89
C ARG A 154 11.27 -0.41 3.38
N GLU A 155 10.67 0.35 4.28
CA GLU A 155 10.03 1.62 3.93
C GLU A 155 11.05 2.63 3.40
N TYR A 156 12.21 2.76 4.06
CA TYR A 156 13.33 3.55 3.59
C TYR A 156 13.78 3.09 2.19
N ASP A 157 14.11 1.82 2.03
CA ASP A 157 14.57 1.25 0.76
C ASP A 157 13.53 1.42 -0.36
N ARG A 158 12.24 1.35 -0.03
CA ARG A 158 11.15 1.59 -0.97
C ARG A 158 11.13 3.05 -1.43
N LYS A 159 11.17 4.01 -0.51
CA LYS A 159 11.16 5.45 -0.84
C LYS A 159 12.39 5.84 -1.66
N VAL A 160 13.57 5.31 -1.31
CA VAL A 160 14.80 5.51 -2.10
C VAL A 160 14.63 5.00 -3.52
N ARG A 161 14.06 3.81 -3.73
CA ARG A 161 13.80 3.29 -5.07
C ARG A 161 12.77 4.13 -5.84
N GLU A 162 11.68 4.53 -5.20
CA GLU A 162 10.61 5.34 -5.82
C GLU A 162 11.17 6.69 -6.28
N ILE A 163 11.86 7.42 -5.40
CA ILE A 163 12.47 8.73 -5.71
C ILE A 163 13.64 8.58 -6.69
N GLY A 164 14.49 7.58 -6.49
CA GLY A 164 15.66 7.40 -7.33
C GLY A 164 15.35 7.03 -8.77
N ARG A 165 14.23 6.35 -9.04
CA ARG A 165 13.75 6.11 -10.42
C ARG A 165 13.29 7.39 -11.11
N ILE A 166 12.65 8.28 -10.35
CA ILE A 166 12.24 9.59 -10.86
C ILE A 166 13.48 10.44 -11.15
N ASN A 167 14.46 10.46 -10.23
CA ASN A 167 15.72 11.15 -10.46
C ASN A 167 16.51 10.58 -11.64
N HIS A 168 16.50 9.26 -11.82
CA HIS A 168 17.19 8.64 -12.94
C HIS A 168 16.64 9.13 -14.29
N TYR A 169 15.31 9.32 -14.37
CA TYR A 169 14.66 9.73 -15.61
C TYR A 169 14.65 11.25 -15.82
N PHE A 170 14.32 12.03 -14.79
CA PHE A 170 14.11 13.48 -14.87
C PHE A 170 15.22 14.31 -14.20
N GLY A 171 16.28 13.71 -13.66
CA GLY A 171 17.19 14.37 -12.72
C GLY A 171 17.73 15.73 -13.20
N ASP A 172 18.17 15.79 -14.45
CA ASP A 172 18.74 17.01 -15.05
C ASP A 172 17.67 17.95 -15.64
N THR A 173 16.40 17.50 -15.65
CA THR A 173 15.28 18.26 -16.18
C THR A 173 14.84 19.35 -15.20
N PRO A 174 14.69 20.61 -15.65
CA PRO A 174 14.11 21.67 -14.84
C PRO A 174 12.60 21.44 -14.67
N MET A 175 12.04 21.85 -13.53
CA MET A 175 10.63 21.64 -13.21
C MET A 175 9.67 22.23 -14.24
N GLY A 176 10.05 23.30 -14.95
CA GLY A 176 9.27 23.89 -16.04
C GLY A 176 9.06 22.96 -17.24
N GLU A 177 9.94 21.97 -17.45
CA GLU A 177 9.83 20.99 -18.52
C GLU A 177 9.07 19.72 -18.09
N VAL A 178 8.81 19.56 -16.80
CA VAL A 178 8.04 18.44 -16.22
C VAL A 178 6.54 18.68 -16.44
N THR A 179 6.12 18.60 -17.70
CA THR A 179 4.73 18.74 -18.14
C THR A 179 3.96 17.44 -17.96
N GLU A 180 2.62 17.50 -18.02
CA GLU A 180 1.79 16.28 -18.02
C GLU A 180 2.17 15.32 -19.16
N ARG A 181 2.57 15.86 -20.33
CA ARG A 181 3.05 15.07 -21.46
C ARG A 181 4.30 14.26 -21.09
N ALA A 182 5.28 14.89 -20.43
CA ALA A 182 6.50 14.22 -19.99
C ALA A 182 6.21 13.14 -18.94
N LEU A 183 5.28 13.39 -18.01
CA LEU A 183 4.87 12.42 -16.99
C LEU A 183 4.10 11.22 -17.59
N ARG A 184 3.30 11.44 -18.64
CA ARG A 184 2.62 10.37 -19.39
C ARG A 184 3.59 9.54 -20.22
N GLN A 185 4.61 10.18 -20.81
CA GLN A 185 5.69 9.48 -21.49
C GLN A 185 6.46 8.59 -20.52
N TYR A 186 6.84 9.13 -19.35
CA TYR A 186 7.42 8.33 -18.27
C TYR A 186 6.54 7.13 -17.90
N LEU A 187 5.22 7.31 -17.78
CA LEU A 187 4.31 6.20 -17.52
C LEU A 187 4.41 5.12 -18.60
N ALA A 188 4.31 5.48 -19.88
CA ALA A 188 4.36 4.54 -21.00
C ALA A 188 5.68 3.73 -20.99
N GLU A 189 6.82 4.42 -20.93
CA GLU A 189 8.14 3.77 -20.92
C GLU A 189 8.35 2.89 -19.67
N ARG A 190 7.72 3.23 -18.54
CA ARG A 190 7.82 2.43 -17.33
C ARG A 190 6.98 1.17 -17.40
N LEU A 191 5.85 1.17 -18.12
CA LEU A 191 5.01 -0.04 -18.28
C LEU A 191 5.70 -1.12 -19.12
N ASP A 192 6.58 -0.73 -20.04
CA ASP A 192 7.36 -1.67 -20.87
C ASP A 192 8.58 -2.25 -20.15
N GLN A 193 8.88 -1.77 -18.94
CA GLN A 193 10.03 -2.25 -18.17
C GLN A 193 9.69 -3.51 -17.36
N PRO A 194 10.66 -4.42 -17.19
CA PRO A 194 10.51 -5.56 -16.30
C PRO A 194 10.40 -5.09 -14.85
N LEU A 195 9.58 -5.78 -14.08
CA LEU A 195 9.47 -5.56 -12.64
C LEU A 195 10.83 -5.86 -11.99
N GLY A 196 11.30 -5.00 -11.09
CA GLY A 196 12.62 -5.17 -10.44
C GLY A 196 12.80 -6.43 -9.58
N THR A 197 11.78 -7.29 -9.47
CA THR A 197 11.86 -8.61 -8.85
C THR A 197 12.11 -9.73 -9.86
N CYS A 198 11.97 -9.47 -11.15
CA CYS A 198 12.28 -10.42 -12.21
C CYS A 198 13.80 -10.64 -12.24
N ARG A 199 14.22 -11.90 -12.22
CA ARG A 199 15.64 -12.24 -12.35
C ARG A 199 16.06 -12.02 -13.81
N PRO A 200 17.29 -11.54 -14.07
CA PRO A 200 17.84 -11.51 -15.42
C PRO A 200 17.76 -12.92 -16.05
N GLY A 201 17.18 -13.03 -17.24
CA GLY A 201 17.03 -14.31 -17.96
C GLY A 201 15.87 -15.20 -17.49
N ALA A 202 14.95 -14.70 -16.66
CA ALA A 202 13.72 -15.45 -16.34
C ALA A 202 12.84 -15.59 -17.59
N SER A 203 12.27 -16.79 -17.79
CA SER A 203 11.36 -17.10 -18.92
C SER A 203 10.01 -16.38 -18.83
N ASP A 204 9.57 -16.03 -17.62
CA ASP A 204 8.34 -15.26 -17.37
C ASP A 204 8.70 -13.84 -16.88
N VAL A 205 8.88 -12.92 -17.83
CA VAL A 205 9.19 -11.52 -17.54
C VAL A 205 7.90 -10.76 -17.25
N ARG A 206 7.65 -10.53 -15.96
CA ARG A 206 6.51 -9.71 -15.52
C ARG A 206 6.83 -8.22 -15.68
N LEU A 207 5.95 -7.49 -16.37
CA LEU A 207 6.08 -6.05 -16.58
C LEU A 207 5.55 -5.22 -15.40
N VAL A 208 6.07 -4.00 -15.29
CA VAL A 208 5.62 -3.02 -14.29
C VAL A 208 4.16 -2.65 -14.54
N GLN A 209 3.40 -2.59 -13.45
CA GLN A 209 1.98 -2.24 -13.48
C GLN A 209 1.79 -0.74 -13.22
N GLU A 210 0.73 -0.14 -13.80
CA GLU A 210 0.38 1.29 -13.63
C GLU A 210 0.33 1.70 -12.15
N GLY A 211 -0.20 0.83 -11.28
CA GLY A 211 -0.26 1.08 -9.84
C GLY A 211 1.11 1.23 -9.15
N THR A 212 2.19 0.73 -9.76
CA THR A 212 3.57 0.93 -9.29
C THR A 212 4.07 2.32 -9.68
N VAL A 213 3.94 2.70 -10.96
CA VAL A 213 4.31 4.03 -11.45
C VAL A 213 3.52 5.12 -10.73
N ARG A 214 2.24 4.88 -10.47
CA ARG A 214 1.40 5.77 -9.68
C ARG A 214 1.98 6.04 -8.28
N LYS A 215 2.58 5.05 -7.62
CA LYS A 215 3.23 5.24 -6.31
C LYS A 215 4.50 6.07 -6.43
N GLU A 216 5.29 5.85 -7.48
CA GLU A 216 6.48 6.64 -7.80
C GLU A 216 6.11 8.12 -7.99
N LEU A 217 5.06 8.39 -8.79
CA LEU A 217 4.56 9.76 -9.03
C LEU A 217 3.94 10.40 -7.78
N ILE A 218 3.30 9.62 -6.90
CA ILE A 218 2.81 10.13 -5.61
C ILE A 218 3.97 10.52 -4.68
N ALA A 219 5.01 9.68 -4.63
CA ALA A 219 6.21 9.98 -3.85
C ALA A 219 6.89 11.24 -4.39
N PHE A 220 6.98 11.40 -5.70
CA PHE A 220 7.52 12.58 -6.34
C PHE A 220 6.68 13.84 -6.07
N ARG A 221 5.35 13.76 -6.23
CA ARG A 221 4.45 14.88 -5.91
C ARG A 221 4.60 15.32 -4.45
N LYS A 222 4.76 14.36 -3.53
CA LYS A 222 5.04 14.68 -2.12
C LYS A 222 6.42 15.34 -1.96
N ALA A 223 7.45 14.86 -2.65
CA ALA A 223 8.79 15.46 -2.61
C ALA A 223 8.77 16.93 -3.10
N VAL A 224 8.04 17.21 -4.18
CA VAL A 224 7.84 18.58 -4.71
C VAL A 224 7.14 19.46 -3.67
N ALA A 225 6.07 18.97 -3.04
CA ALA A 225 5.34 19.71 -2.02
C ALA A 225 6.19 20.00 -0.77
N ASP A 226 6.92 18.99 -0.28
CA ASP A 226 7.81 19.12 0.87
C ASP A 226 8.96 20.11 0.56
N PHE A 227 9.53 20.06 -0.66
CA PHE A 227 10.55 21.01 -1.12
C PHE A 227 10.01 22.45 -1.18
N ALA A 228 8.84 22.65 -1.80
CA ALA A 228 8.19 23.96 -1.90
C ALA A 228 7.96 24.58 -0.51
N GLN A 229 7.47 23.77 0.44
CA GLN A 229 7.19 24.21 1.80
C GLN A 229 8.47 24.58 2.58
N ASP A 230 9.52 23.78 2.46
CA ASP A 230 10.77 23.96 3.20
C ASP A 230 11.60 25.11 2.63
N ARG A 231 11.69 25.21 1.30
CA ARG A 231 12.47 26.24 0.59
C ARG A 231 11.69 27.51 0.29
N LYS A 232 10.42 27.57 0.70
CA LYS A 232 9.50 28.71 0.43
C LYS A 232 9.42 29.05 -1.05
N VAL A 233 9.50 28.03 -1.91
CA VAL A 233 9.37 28.17 -3.35
C VAL A 233 7.90 28.01 -3.72
N PHE A 234 7.30 29.06 -4.25
CA PHE A 234 5.91 29.06 -4.71
C PHE A 234 5.86 28.85 -6.23
N GLY A 235 4.79 28.25 -6.76
CA GLY A 235 4.59 28.14 -8.22
C GLY A 235 5.28 26.97 -8.92
N LEU A 236 5.67 25.92 -8.19
CA LEU A 236 6.06 24.65 -8.82
C LEU A 236 4.84 24.00 -9.51
N PRO A 237 5.02 23.37 -10.69
CA PRO A 237 3.91 22.81 -11.44
C PRO A 237 3.28 21.61 -10.70
N PRO A 238 1.95 21.42 -10.80
CA PRO A 238 1.28 20.28 -10.21
C PRO A 238 1.69 19.00 -10.93
N ILE A 239 2.06 17.98 -10.15
CA ILE A 239 2.41 16.67 -10.70
C ILE A 239 1.15 15.87 -11.00
N TRP A 240 0.94 15.57 -12.28
CA TRP A 240 -0.10 14.65 -12.73
C TRP A 240 0.16 13.23 -12.21
N VAL A 241 -0.90 12.57 -11.76
CA VAL A 241 -0.85 11.20 -11.24
C VAL A 241 -1.99 10.40 -11.88
N PRO A 242 -1.73 9.18 -12.39
CA PRO A 242 -2.78 8.34 -12.96
C PRO A 242 -3.91 8.08 -11.97
N ARG A 243 -5.12 7.86 -12.50
CA ARG A 243 -6.28 7.48 -11.68
C ARG A 243 -6.01 6.14 -11.01
N ASN A 244 -6.67 5.89 -9.88
CA ASN A 244 -6.60 4.56 -9.28
C ASN A 244 -7.25 3.56 -10.23
N SER A 245 -6.63 2.38 -10.38
CA SER A 245 -7.30 1.25 -10.99
C SER A 245 -8.62 0.96 -10.25
N PRO A 246 -9.66 0.51 -10.96
CA PRO A 246 -10.92 0.16 -10.33
C PRO A 246 -10.70 -0.86 -9.21
N HIS A 247 -11.51 -0.75 -8.16
CA HIS A 247 -11.48 -1.73 -7.07
C HIS A 247 -11.90 -3.10 -7.60
N ARG A 248 -11.20 -4.15 -7.17
CA ARG A 248 -11.59 -5.53 -7.49
C ARG A 248 -12.99 -5.81 -6.95
N THR A 249 -13.82 -6.41 -7.78
CA THR A 249 -15.22 -6.66 -7.45
C THR A 249 -15.52 -8.13 -7.18
N ARG A 250 -14.67 -9.07 -7.59
CA ARG A 250 -14.95 -10.49 -7.34
C ARG A 250 -15.06 -10.79 -5.84
N TYR A 251 -16.14 -11.48 -5.50
CA TYR A 251 -16.31 -12.20 -4.24
C TYR A 251 -16.51 -13.68 -4.54
N LEU A 252 -16.23 -14.54 -3.56
CA LEU A 252 -16.32 -15.98 -3.72
C LEU A 252 -17.70 -16.48 -3.31
N THR A 253 -18.27 -17.37 -4.12
CA THR A 253 -19.47 -18.13 -3.78
C THR A 253 -19.16 -19.16 -2.68
N ARG A 254 -20.21 -19.73 -2.09
CA ARG A 254 -20.09 -20.80 -1.08
C ARG A 254 -19.33 -22.02 -1.64
N SER A 255 -19.64 -22.42 -2.86
CA SER A 255 -19.02 -23.55 -3.54
C SER A 255 -17.55 -23.28 -3.86
N GLU A 256 -17.19 -22.06 -4.28
CA GLU A 256 -15.79 -21.67 -4.50
C GLU A 256 -14.98 -21.63 -3.20
N CYS A 257 -15.55 -21.09 -2.12
CA CYS A 257 -14.94 -21.15 -0.79
C CYS A 257 -14.73 -22.61 -0.33
N ALA A 258 -15.71 -23.49 -0.56
CA ALA A 258 -15.59 -24.91 -0.25
C ALA A 258 -14.49 -25.59 -1.08
N ARG A 259 -14.32 -25.21 -2.36
CA ARG A 259 -13.21 -25.67 -3.21
C ARG A 259 -11.85 -25.22 -2.66
N LEU A 260 -11.69 -23.95 -2.30
CA LEU A 260 -10.45 -23.47 -1.68
C LEU A 260 -10.13 -24.22 -0.37
N VAL A 261 -11.13 -24.40 0.48
CA VAL A 261 -10.98 -25.15 1.74
C VAL A 261 -10.64 -26.62 1.48
N GLY A 262 -11.28 -27.27 0.51
CA GLY A 262 -11.00 -28.66 0.14
C GLY A 262 -9.60 -28.84 -0.44
N ALA A 263 -9.13 -27.93 -1.29
CA ALA A 263 -7.78 -27.93 -1.82
C ALA A 263 -6.72 -27.68 -0.72
N ALA A 264 -7.04 -26.85 0.28
CA ALA A 264 -6.20 -26.66 1.47
C ALA A 264 -6.16 -27.91 2.37
N LEU A 265 -7.26 -28.67 2.46
CA LEU A 265 -7.32 -29.99 3.12
C LEU A 265 -6.56 -31.09 2.33
N GLY A 266 -6.17 -30.77 1.10
CA GLY A 266 -5.41 -31.60 0.19
C GLY A 266 -6.25 -32.51 -0.70
N PHE A 267 -7.55 -32.27 -0.83
CA PHE A 267 -8.36 -32.94 -1.85
C PHE A 267 -7.95 -32.44 -3.24
N VAL A 268 -7.99 -33.34 -4.24
CA VAL A 268 -7.66 -33.01 -5.62
C VAL A 268 -8.93 -32.63 -6.38
N TRP A 269 -8.97 -31.40 -6.87
CA TRP A 269 -10.03 -30.92 -7.75
C TRP A 269 -9.69 -31.28 -9.20
N ASP A 270 -10.66 -31.81 -9.93
CA ASP A 270 -10.57 -32.02 -11.37
C ASP A 270 -11.30 -30.85 -12.06
N THR A 271 -10.52 -29.99 -12.71
CA THR A 271 -11.06 -28.81 -13.41
C THR A 271 -11.85 -29.17 -14.65
N ALA A 272 -11.47 -30.23 -15.36
CA ALA A 272 -12.17 -30.68 -16.57
C ALA A 272 -13.53 -31.30 -16.21
N ALA A 273 -13.58 -32.10 -15.16
CA ALA A 273 -14.82 -32.72 -14.69
C ALA A 273 -15.69 -31.79 -13.82
N GLY A 274 -15.15 -30.64 -13.38
CA GLY A 274 -15.86 -29.75 -12.46
C GLY A 274 -16.22 -30.41 -11.12
N ALA A 275 -15.41 -31.37 -10.67
CA ALA A 275 -15.69 -32.21 -9.50
C ALA A 275 -14.43 -32.60 -8.72
N TRP A 276 -14.60 -33.09 -7.50
CA TRP A 276 -13.50 -33.69 -6.74
C TRP A 276 -13.09 -35.02 -7.36
N LYS A 277 -11.80 -35.22 -7.59
CA LYS A 277 -11.26 -36.46 -8.15
C LYS A 277 -11.55 -37.64 -7.22
N ARG A 278 -12.07 -38.72 -7.79
CA ARG A 278 -12.40 -39.96 -7.09
C ARG A 278 -11.55 -41.11 -7.61
N GLU A 279 -11.17 -42.02 -6.72
CA GLU A 279 -10.53 -43.28 -7.08
C GLU A 279 -11.32 -44.44 -6.48
N ALA A 280 -11.41 -45.53 -7.23
CA ALA A 280 -11.96 -46.78 -6.72
C ALA A 280 -10.91 -47.44 -5.83
N GLY A 281 -11.31 -47.80 -4.62
CA GLY A 281 -10.54 -48.63 -3.71
C GLY A 281 -11.32 -49.88 -3.32
N VAL A 282 -10.62 -50.84 -2.73
CA VAL A 282 -11.24 -52.00 -2.09
C VAL A 282 -10.91 -51.91 -0.60
N VAL A 283 -11.94 -51.93 0.24
CA VAL A 283 -11.81 -52.01 1.69
C VAL A 283 -12.64 -53.21 2.13
N GLU A 284 -12.01 -54.18 2.79
CA GLU A 284 -12.68 -55.42 3.27
C GLU A 284 -13.47 -56.14 2.16
N GLY A 285 -12.89 -56.24 0.96
CA GLY A 285 -13.51 -56.90 -0.19
C GLY A 285 -14.64 -56.10 -0.89
N ARG A 286 -15.05 -54.94 -0.35
CA ARG A 286 -16.08 -54.07 -0.95
C ARG A 286 -15.45 -52.95 -1.76
N ARG A 287 -16.00 -52.69 -2.96
CA ARG A 287 -15.63 -51.53 -3.78
C ARG A 287 -16.14 -50.26 -3.14
N VAL A 288 -15.23 -49.34 -2.81
CA VAL A 288 -15.55 -48.03 -2.21
C VAL A 288 -14.92 -46.93 -3.06
N TRP A 289 -15.68 -45.86 -3.32
CA TRP A 289 -15.14 -44.65 -3.94
C TRP A 289 -14.59 -43.72 -2.88
N ARG A 290 -13.32 -43.31 -3.01
CA ARG A 290 -12.70 -42.34 -2.10
C ARG A 290 -12.23 -41.10 -2.85
N LEU A 291 -12.29 -39.95 -2.18
CA LEU A 291 -11.72 -38.72 -2.72
C LEU A 291 -10.20 -38.82 -2.72
N VAL A 292 -9.58 -38.48 -3.86
CA VAL A 292 -8.13 -38.47 -3.99
C VAL A 292 -7.55 -37.35 -3.14
N ARG A 293 -6.50 -37.68 -2.37
CA ARG A 293 -5.81 -36.73 -1.48
C ARG A 293 -4.33 -36.65 -1.80
N ARG A 294 -3.78 -35.45 -1.65
CA ARG A 294 -2.35 -35.18 -1.77
C ARG A 294 -1.55 -35.81 -0.63
N PRO A 295 -0.23 -36.05 -0.82
CA PRO A 295 0.63 -36.66 0.18
C PRO A 295 0.59 -35.96 1.55
N PRO A 296 0.80 -36.69 2.67
CA PRO A 296 0.79 -36.13 4.03
C PRO A 296 1.68 -34.88 4.20
N ALA A 297 2.87 -34.86 3.58
CA ALA A 297 3.80 -33.74 3.65
C ALA A 297 3.20 -32.44 3.10
N VAL A 298 2.58 -32.51 1.92
CA VAL A 298 1.89 -31.36 1.29
C VAL A 298 0.72 -30.88 2.15
N ARG A 299 -0.06 -31.82 2.69
CA ARG A 299 -1.19 -31.51 3.59
C ARG A 299 -0.73 -30.80 4.86
N LYS A 300 0.40 -31.20 5.45
CA LYS A 300 0.96 -30.57 6.66
C LYS A 300 1.28 -29.10 6.41
N THR A 301 1.92 -28.79 5.29
CA THR A 301 2.26 -27.40 4.89
C THR A 301 1.02 -26.55 4.64
N ARG A 302 -0.06 -27.11 4.09
CA ARG A 302 -1.31 -26.38 3.77
C ARG A 302 -2.19 -26.07 4.97
N ARG A 303 -1.95 -26.67 6.14
CA ARG A 303 -2.74 -26.40 7.36
C ARG A 303 -2.78 -24.91 7.71
N ALA A 304 -1.66 -24.21 7.55
CA ALA A 304 -1.58 -22.77 7.76
C ALA A 304 -2.56 -22.00 6.87
N LEU A 305 -2.67 -22.40 5.60
CA LEU A 305 -3.57 -21.76 4.65
C LEU A 305 -5.04 -22.07 4.95
N LEU A 306 -5.37 -23.30 5.36
CA LEU A 306 -6.72 -23.64 5.81
C LEU A 306 -7.16 -22.72 6.96
N ARG A 307 -6.30 -22.53 7.96
CA ARG A 307 -6.56 -21.62 9.08
C ARG A 307 -6.75 -20.19 8.59
N PHE A 308 -5.85 -19.73 7.72
CA PHE A 308 -5.91 -18.40 7.13
C PHE A 308 -7.22 -18.15 6.37
N ILE A 309 -7.66 -19.10 5.54
CA ILE A 309 -8.91 -19.01 4.77
C ILE A 309 -10.10 -18.92 5.72
N MET A 310 -10.20 -19.82 6.71
CA MET A 310 -11.33 -19.82 7.62
C MET A 310 -11.39 -18.53 8.45
N ILE A 311 -10.29 -18.12 9.07
CA ILE A 311 -10.27 -16.88 9.87
C ILE A 311 -10.60 -15.67 8.97
N GLY A 312 -10.04 -15.61 7.76
CA GLY A 312 -10.30 -14.54 6.80
C GLY A 312 -11.77 -14.46 6.36
N LEU A 313 -12.41 -15.58 6.06
CA LEU A 313 -13.83 -15.63 5.63
C LEU A 313 -14.79 -15.27 6.76
N TYR A 314 -14.58 -15.82 7.96
CA TYR A 314 -15.51 -15.62 9.07
C TYR A 314 -15.37 -14.25 9.71
N THR A 315 -14.17 -13.65 9.73
CA THR A 315 -13.92 -12.39 10.46
C THR A 315 -13.62 -11.20 9.55
N GLY A 316 -13.42 -11.42 8.24
CA GLY A 316 -13.03 -10.37 7.31
C GLY A 316 -11.70 -9.69 7.65
N THR A 317 -10.87 -10.27 8.53
CA THR A 317 -9.65 -9.62 9.02
C THR A 317 -8.60 -9.48 7.90
N ARG A 318 -7.83 -8.38 7.91
CA ARG A 318 -6.83 -8.09 6.86
C ARG A 318 -5.72 -9.16 6.85
N ASN A 319 -5.25 -9.56 5.67
CA ASN A 319 -4.21 -10.58 5.47
C ASN A 319 -3.03 -10.44 6.46
N ALA A 320 -2.38 -9.28 6.52
CA ALA A 320 -1.24 -9.06 7.40
C ALA A 320 -1.57 -9.24 8.90
N ALA A 321 -2.78 -8.90 9.32
CA ALA A 321 -3.22 -9.09 10.71
C ALA A 321 -3.47 -10.58 11.00
N VAL A 322 -4.14 -11.32 10.10
CA VAL A 322 -4.38 -12.77 10.25
C VAL A 322 -3.06 -13.54 10.39
N ARG A 323 -2.06 -13.23 9.56
CA ARG A 323 -0.73 -13.88 9.63
C ARG A 323 0.04 -13.60 10.91
N ALA A 324 -0.27 -12.49 11.58
CA ALA A 324 0.39 -12.07 12.81
C ALA A 324 -0.36 -12.49 14.08
N LEU A 325 -1.47 -13.23 13.94
CA LEU A 325 -2.28 -13.66 15.08
C LEU A 325 -1.51 -14.64 15.98
N ARG A 326 -1.67 -14.43 17.28
CA ARG A 326 -1.14 -15.26 18.35
C ARG A 326 -2.25 -15.88 19.19
N TRP A 327 -1.92 -16.93 19.94
CA TRP A 327 -2.83 -17.53 20.92
C TRP A 327 -2.84 -16.73 22.22
N ARG A 328 -1.71 -16.12 22.61
CA ARG A 328 -1.62 -15.29 23.81
C ARG A 328 -1.81 -13.81 23.51
N LEU A 329 -2.59 -13.14 24.38
CA LEU A 329 -2.71 -11.69 24.41
C LEU A 329 -1.32 -11.07 24.56
N ASN A 330 -1.06 -10.04 23.75
CA ASN A 330 0.25 -9.39 23.72
C ASN A 330 0.11 -7.92 23.32
N ARG A 331 1.18 -7.14 23.50
CA ARG A 331 1.16 -5.70 23.25
C ARG A 331 1.26 -5.33 21.78
N ASP A 332 1.79 -6.20 20.93
CA ASP A 332 2.34 -5.82 19.61
C ASP A 332 1.57 -6.34 18.40
N THR A 333 0.84 -7.45 18.54
CA THR A 333 0.08 -8.12 17.48
C THR A 333 -1.28 -8.56 17.97
N GLY A 334 -2.18 -8.82 17.02
CA GLY A 334 -3.46 -9.42 17.34
C GLY A 334 -3.32 -10.78 18.00
N ALA A 335 -4.35 -11.15 18.74
CA ALA A 335 -4.46 -12.40 19.48
C ALA A 335 -5.90 -12.92 19.45
N ILE A 336 -6.05 -14.23 19.60
CA ILE A 336 -7.35 -14.89 19.68
C ILE A 336 -7.59 -15.31 21.14
N ASP A 337 -8.54 -14.66 21.79
CA ASP A 337 -9.08 -15.15 23.06
C ASP A 337 -10.14 -16.22 22.76
N VAL A 338 -9.72 -17.48 22.88
CA VAL A 338 -10.57 -18.64 22.58
C VAL A 338 -11.65 -18.86 23.64
N GLU A 339 -11.39 -18.46 24.89
CA GLU A 339 -12.33 -18.63 26.00
C GLU A 339 -13.40 -17.53 25.99
N GLY A 340 -12.96 -16.27 25.85
CA GLY A 340 -13.87 -15.12 25.71
C GLY A 340 -14.58 -15.07 24.35
N GLY A 341 -14.12 -15.84 23.36
CA GLY A 341 -14.73 -15.89 22.04
C GLY A 341 -14.43 -14.64 21.20
N VAL A 342 -13.29 -13.98 21.41
CA VAL A 342 -12.96 -12.68 20.80
C VAL A 342 -11.65 -12.77 20.02
N LEU A 343 -11.64 -12.18 18.82
CA LEU A 343 -10.42 -11.93 18.06
C LEU A 343 -10.01 -10.47 18.20
N HIS A 344 -8.90 -10.24 18.90
CA HIS A 344 -8.24 -8.96 18.96
C HIS A 344 -7.39 -8.77 17.69
N ARG A 345 -7.80 -7.88 16.78
CA ARG A 345 -7.10 -7.68 15.50
C ARG A 345 -5.77 -6.93 15.63
N GLN A 346 -5.56 -6.26 16.75
CA GLN A 346 -4.35 -5.51 17.12
C GLN A 346 -3.88 -5.90 18.52
N GLY A 347 -2.61 -5.63 18.80
CA GLY A 347 -2.06 -5.81 20.14
C GLY A 347 -2.55 -4.73 21.10
N LEU A 348 -2.59 -5.07 22.39
CA LEU A 348 -3.13 -4.22 23.44
C LEU A 348 -2.36 -2.89 23.62
N GLY A 349 -1.11 -2.83 23.17
CA GLY A 349 -0.26 -1.63 23.24
C GLY A 349 -0.33 -0.74 22.00
N VAL A 350 -1.13 -1.09 21.00
CA VAL A 350 -1.27 -0.31 19.77
C VAL A 350 -2.41 0.70 19.93
N ALA A 351 -2.09 1.98 19.85
CA ALA A 351 -3.09 3.04 19.94
C ALA A 351 -4.17 2.88 18.84
N PRO A 352 -5.47 2.97 19.16
CA PRO A 352 -6.57 2.72 18.20
C PRO A 352 -6.56 3.63 16.97
N ASN A 353 -6.01 4.84 17.12
CA ASN A 353 -5.87 5.85 16.07
C ASN A 353 -4.63 5.66 15.19
N ARG A 354 -3.73 4.73 15.54
CA ARG A 354 -2.50 4.50 14.80
C ARG A 354 -2.73 3.53 13.64
N GLY A 355 -2.91 4.09 12.45
CA GLY A 355 -3.07 3.34 11.20
C GLY A 355 -4.53 3.01 10.89
N LYS A 356 -4.78 1.85 10.27
CA LYS A 356 -6.15 1.47 9.88
C LYS A 356 -6.91 0.94 11.10
N ARG A 357 -8.13 1.42 11.32
CA ARG A 357 -9.05 0.91 12.35
C ARG A 357 -9.16 -0.62 12.24
N GLN A 358 -8.97 -1.32 13.36
CA GLN A 358 -8.98 -2.78 13.50
C GLN A 358 -9.50 -3.14 14.90
N PRO A 359 -10.79 -2.90 15.18
CA PRO A 359 -11.37 -3.25 16.48
C PRO A 359 -11.39 -4.77 16.64
N ALA A 360 -11.49 -5.19 17.90
CA ALA A 360 -11.78 -6.59 18.22
C ALA A 360 -13.13 -7.02 17.61
N VAL A 361 -13.30 -8.32 17.44
CA VAL A 361 -14.51 -8.89 16.83
C VAL A 361 -14.88 -10.19 17.52
N ASP A 362 -16.17 -10.37 17.77
CA ASP A 362 -16.70 -11.62 18.30
C ASP A 362 -16.59 -12.74 17.27
N LEU A 363 -16.25 -13.93 17.74
CA LEU A 363 -16.00 -15.08 16.90
C LEU A 363 -17.26 -15.96 16.81
N PRO A 364 -17.70 -16.31 15.58
CA PRO A 364 -18.80 -17.27 15.43
C PRO A 364 -18.45 -18.62 16.04
N GLU A 365 -19.41 -19.26 16.71
CA GLU A 365 -19.23 -20.54 17.43
C GLU A 365 -18.66 -21.66 16.53
N ARG A 366 -19.01 -21.66 15.25
CA ARG A 366 -18.47 -22.61 14.26
C ARG A 366 -16.95 -22.46 14.09
N LEU A 367 -16.44 -21.22 14.09
CA LEU A 367 -15.00 -20.96 14.04
C LEU A 367 -14.33 -21.28 15.39
N LEU A 368 -14.99 -20.99 16.52
CA LEU A 368 -14.44 -21.27 17.85
C LEU A 368 -14.12 -22.73 18.09
N ARG A 369 -14.97 -23.67 17.62
CA ARG A 369 -14.68 -25.11 17.70
C ARG A 369 -13.38 -25.50 16.99
N HIS A 370 -13.11 -24.88 15.84
CA HIS A 370 -11.85 -25.10 15.12
C HIS A 370 -10.67 -24.46 15.85
N LEU A 371 -10.85 -23.26 16.39
CA LEU A 371 -9.82 -22.54 17.14
C LEU A 371 -9.40 -23.28 18.41
N ARG A 372 -10.35 -23.78 19.21
CA ARG A 372 -10.07 -24.62 20.40
C ARG A 372 -9.18 -25.81 20.06
N ARG A 373 -9.55 -26.55 19.02
CA ARG A 373 -8.76 -27.70 18.54
C ARG A 373 -7.38 -27.29 18.05
N TRP A 374 -7.26 -26.20 17.30
CA TRP A 374 -5.96 -25.75 16.78
C TRP A 374 -5.05 -25.24 17.88
N ARG A 375 -5.58 -24.50 18.86
CA ARG A 375 -4.83 -24.05 20.03
C ARG A 375 -4.20 -25.22 20.77
N ALA A 376 -4.97 -26.27 21.07
CA ALA A 376 -4.44 -27.47 21.72
C ALA A 376 -3.31 -28.15 20.92
N MET A 377 -3.45 -28.24 19.59
CA MET A 377 -2.40 -28.78 18.73
C MET A 377 -1.13 -27.93 18.71
N ASP A 378 -1.28 -26.61 18.77
CA ASP A 378 -0.18 -25.65 18.69
C ASP A 378 0.55 -25.52 20.03
N GLU A 379 -0.20 -25.58 21.15
CA GLU A 379 0.35 -25.69 22.50
C GLU A 379 1.21 -26.96 22.64
N ALA A 380 0.74 -28.09 22.10
CA ALA A 380 1.53 -29.33 22.05
C ALA A 380 2.80 -29.21 21.19
N LEU A 381 2.82 -28.29 20.21
CA LEU A 381 4.01 -27.97 19.39
C LEU A 381 4.90 -26.90 20.03
N GLY A 382 4.45 -26.25 21.11
CA GLY A 382 5.14 -25.13 21.75
C GLY A 382 5.12 -23.84 20.93
N THR A 383 4.16 -23.66 20.02
CA THR A 383 4.03 -22.43 19.22
C THR A 383 2.90 -21.52 19.72
N ASP A 384 3.18 -20.22 19.76
CA ASP A 384 2.19 -19.18 20.08
C ASP A 384 1.50 -18.63 18.82
N PHE A 385 1.94 -19.01 17.62
CA PHE A 385 1.43 -18.45 16.39
C PHE A 385 0.26 -19.26 15.83
N VAL A 386 -0.83 -18.58 15.44
CA VAL A 386 -2.01 -19.24 14.83
C VAL A 386 -1.71 -19.70 13.40
N ILE A 387 -1.00 -18.85 12.65
CA ILE A 387 -0.59 -19.11 11.26
C ILE A 387 0.93 -19.35 11.23
N HIS A 388 1.30 -20.62 11.25
CA HIS A 388 2.70 -21.04 11.31
C HIS A 388 2.99 -22.18 10.32
N LYS A 389 4.27 -22.31 9.95
CA LYS A 389 4.82 -23.41 9.19
C LYS A 389 4.84 -24.70 10.03
N PRO A 390 5.05 -25.87 9.41
CA PRO A 390 5.12 -27.15 10.13
C PRO A 390 6.15 -27.23 11.27
N ASP A 391 7.17 -26.38 11.25
CA ASP A 391 8.23 -26.25 12.27
C ASP A 391 7.87 -25.29 13.42
N GLY A 392 6.65 -24.75 13.44
CA GLY A 392 6.20 -23.77 14.43
C GLY A 392 6.58 -22.33 14.10
N THR A 393 7.38 -22.09 13.05
CA THR A 393 7.80 -20.73 12.69
C THR A 393 6.70 -19.95 11.97
N PRO A 394 6.53 -18.65 12.24
CA PRO A 394 5.44 -17.83 11.70
C PRO A 394 5.57 -17.48 10.19
N TYR A 395 4.42 -17.29 9.53
CA TYR A 395 4.33 -16.80 8.13
C TYR A 395 4.32 -15.27 8.04
N TRP A 396 5.45 -14.62 8.28
CA TRP A 396 5.49 -13.14 8.35
C TRP A 396 5.22 -12.41 7.04
N GLN A 397 5.76 -12.91 5.93
CA GLN A 397 5.92 -12.10 4.72
C GLN A 397 5.34 -12.74 3.48
N ARG A 398 5.54 -14.05 3.31
CA ARG A 398 5.11 -14.78 2.12
C ARG A 398 4.16 -15.89 2.51
N LEU A 399 2.86 -15.60 2.43
CA LEU A 399 1.83 -16.65 2.37
C LEU A 399 1.32 -16.80 0.93
N GLU A 400 1.60 -15.80 0.08
CA GLU A 400 1.14 -15.66 -1.30
C GLU A 400 1.55 -16.87 -2.14
N HIS A 401 2.79 -17.36 -2.06
CA HIS A 401 3.19 -18.57 -2.79
C HIS A 401 2.36 -19.82 -2.42
N LEU A 402 2.04 -19.98 -1.12
CA LEU A 402 1.20 -21.08 -0.66
C LEU A 402 -0.26 -20.88 -1.09
N TRP A 403 -0.74 -19.64 -1.08
CA TRP A 403 -2.03 -19.25 -1.61
C TRP A 403 -2.14 -19.60 -3.09
N ASP A 404 -1.22 -19.12 -3.92
CA ASP A 404 -1.21 -19.31 -5.37
C ASP A 404 -1.23 -20.80 -5.72
N THR A 405 -0.43 -21.61 -5.03
CA THR A 405 -0.40 -23.07 -5.20
C THR A 405 -1.75 -23.71 -4.90
N VAL A 406 -2.43 -23.29 -3.83
CA VAL A 406 -3.72 -23.89 -3.44
C VAL A 406 -4.88 -23.34 -4.26
N ALA A 407 -4.81 -22.08 -4.68
CA ALA A 407 -5.78 -21.46 -5.59
C ALA A 407 -5.73 -22.16 -6.95
N ALA A 408 -4.52 -22.39 -7.50
CA ALA A 408 -4.34 -23.18 -8.72
C ALA A 408 -4.94 -24.59 -8.59
N ASP A 409 -4.65 -25.28 -7.48
CA ASP A 409 -5.22 -26.61 -7.19
C ASP A 409 -6.74 -26.64 -6.99
N ALA A 410 -7.36 -25.51 -6.69
CA ALA A 410 -8.81 -25.37 -6.59
C ALA A 410 -9.47 -24.94 -7.92
N GLY A 411 -8.67 -24.79 -8.98
CA GLY A 411 -9.11 -24.35 -10.30
C GLY A 411 -9.21 -22.84 -10.46
N PHE A 412 -8.46 -22.05 -9.69
CA PHE A 412 -8.42 -20.59 -9.74
C PHE A 412 -7.04 -20.04 -10.14
N GLY A 413 -6.18 -20.84 -10.78
CA GLY A 413 -4.81 -20.43 -11.12
C GLY A 413 -4.77 -19.25 -12.08
N ASP A 414 -5.70 -19.21 -13.03
CA ASP A 414 -5.78 -18.18 -14.07
C ASP A 414 -6.63 -16.98 -13.65
N ASP A 415 -7.17 -16.98 -12.43
CA ASP A 415 -8.05 -15.93 -11.95
C ASP A 415 -7.28 -14.90 -11.10
N PRO A 416 -6.95 -13.72 -11.67
CA PRO A 416 -6.15 -12.72 -10.98
C PRO A 416 -6.90 -12.04 -9.83
N GLU A 417 -8.21 -12.27 -9.66
CA GLU A 417 -9.02 -11.69 -8.58
C GLU A 417 -9.12 -12.60 -7.35
N VAL A 418 -8.81 -13.90 -7.46
CA VAL A 418 -8.78 -14.84 -6.32
C VAL A 418 -7.47 -14.71 -5.55
N ILE A 419 -7.35 -13.60 -4.83
CA ILE A 419 -6.19 -13.27 -3.98
C ILE A 419 -6.55 -13.36 -2.48
N PRO A 420 -5.59 -13.38 -1.54
CA PRO A 420 -5.89 -13.42 -0.11
C PRO A 420 -6.85 -12.34 0.39
N HIS A 421 -6.88 -11.17 -0.28
CA HIS A 421 -7.80 -10.08 0.06
C HIS A 421 -9.26 -10.37 -0.34
N ALA A 422 -9.48 -11.26 -1.31
CA ALA A 422 -10.82 -11.67 -1.74
C ALA A 422 -11.63 -12.29 -0.59
N LEU A 423 -10.97 -12.89 0.42
CA LEU A 423 -11.66 -13.38 1.61
C LEU A 423 -12.38 -12.27 2.39
N ARG A 424 -11.76 -11.10 2.52
CA ARG A 424 -12.38 -9.94 3.16
C ARG A 424 -13.51 -9.38 2.31
N HIS A 425 -13.34 -9.31 0.99
CA HIS A 425 -14.41 -8.93 0.06
C HIS A 425 -15.60 -9.89 0.20
N THR A 426 -15.33 -11.19 0.21
CA THR A 426 -16.34 -12.24 0.39
C THR A 426 -17.08 -12.10 1.71
N CYS A 427 -16.37 -11.91 2.82
CA CYS A 427 -16.99 -11.68 4.12
C CYS A 427 -17.91 -10.45 4.10
N ALA A 428 -17.44 -9.32 3.54
CA ALA A 428 -18.22 -8.09 3.46
C ALA A 428 -19.48 -8.26 2.59
N THR A 429 -19.34 -8.90 1.43
CA THR A 429 -20.48 -9.18 0.54
C THR A 429 -21.46 -10.14 1.19
N TRP A 430 -20.99 -11.20 1.87
CA TRP A 430 -21.88 -12.16 2.54
C TRP A 430 -22.66 -11.54 3.69
N LEU A 431 -22.06 -10.67 4.51
CA LEU A 431 -22.79 -9.92 5.53
C LEU A 431 -23.92 -9.08 4.92
N ARG A 432 -23.65 -8.46 3.77
CA ARG A 432 -24.64 -7.67 3.03
C ARG A 432 -25.74 -8.53 2.42
N LEU A 433 -25.40 -9.65 1.78
CA LEU A 433 -26.37 -10.61 1.25
C LEU A 433 -27.23 -11.24 2.37
N SER A 434 -26.65 -11.40 3.57
CA SER A 434 -27.36 -11.80 4.78
C SER A 434 -28.17 -10.66 5.44
N ARG A 435 -28.24 -9.48 4.79
CA ARG A 435 -29.04 -8.31 5.22
C ARG A 435 -28.65 -7.76 6.61
N VAL A 436 -27.39 -7.92 7.01
CA VAL A 436 -26.86 -7.26 8.22
C VAL A 436 -26.84 -5.74 7.98
N ARG A 437 -27.17 -4.95 9.01
CA ARG A 437 -27.17 -3.48 8.90
C ARG A 437 -25.77 -2.99 8.55
N LEU A 438 -25.68 -1.91 7.78
CA LEU A 438 -24.40 -1.44 7.25
C LEU A 438 -23.44 -1.02 8.37
N GLU A 439 -23.97 -0.43 9.42
CA GLU A 439 -23.23 0.00 10.61
C GLU A 439 -22.64 -1.20 11.35
N GLU A 440 -23.47 -2.22 11.61
CA GLU A 440 -23.04 -3.47 12.25
C GLU A 440 -21.99 -4.20 11.42
N ALA A 441 -22.18 -4.29 10.09
CA ALA A 441 -21.21 -4.89 9.20
C ALA A 441 -19.90 -4.08 9.15
N ALA A 442 -19.97 -2.76 9.21
CA ALA A 442 -18.81 -1.88 9.21
C ALA A 442 -18.00 -2.01 10.51
N ASP A 443 -18.69 -2.03 11.66
CA ASP A 443 -18.08 -2.27 12.97
C ASP A 443 -17.47 -3.67 13.04
N TYR A 444 -18.23 -4.69 12.59
CA TYR A 444 -17.74 -6.06 12.52
C TYR A 444 -16.46 -6.15 11.69
N LEU A 445 -16.39 -5.52 10.51
CA LEU A 445 -15.23 -5.57 9.63
C LEU A 445 -14.10 -4.59 10.01
N GLY A 446 -14.34 -3.68 10.95
CA GLY A 446 -13.37 -2.66 11.32
C GLY A 446 -13.09 -1.65 10.21
N MET A 447 -14.14 -1.07 9.64
CA MET A 447 -14.01 0.03 8.68
C MET A 447 -15.11 1.05 8.85
N ASP A 448 -14.92 2.20 8.21
CA ASP A 448 -15.93 3.24 8.15
C ASP A 448 -17.11 2.81 7.22
N PRO A 449 -18.38 3.06 7.59
CA PRO A 449 -19.55 2.68 6.79
C PRO A 449 -19.53 3.25 5.36
N VAL A 450 -19.06 4.48 5.16
CA VAL A 450 -18.93 5.08 3.82
C VAL A 450 -17.91 4.31 3.00
N THR A 451 -16.83 3.87 3.63
CA THR A 451 -15.86 2.97 2.97
C THR A 451 -16.46 1.62 2.63
N LEU A 452 -17.31 1.04 3.50
CA LEU A 452 -18.01 -0.20 3.23
C LEU A 452 -18.90 -0.08 1.98
N ILE A 453 -19.68 1.01 1.89
CA ILE A 453 -20.55 1.29 0.74
C ILE A 453 -19.72 1.52 -0.53
N ARG A 454 -18.69 2.36 -0.47
CA ARG A 454 -17.87 2.70 -1.65
C ARG A 454 -17.13 1.49 -2.24
N VAL A 455 -16.61 0.60 -1.38
CA VAL A 455 -15.72 -0.50 -1.79
C VAL A 455 -16.49 -1.81 -1.99
N TYR A 456 -17.52 -2.05 -1.19
CA TYR A 456 -18.26 -3.32 -1.15
C TYR A 456 -19.76 -3.16 -1.42
N GLY A 457 -20.21 -1.94 -1.73
CA GLY A 457 -21.59 -1.65 -2.14
C GLY A 457 -21.88 -2.04 -3.58
N GLN A 458 -21.44 -3.22 -4.00
CA GLN A 458 -21.90 -3.81 -5.24
C GLN A 458 -23.42 -3.93 -5.16
N ARG A 459 -24.09 -3.29 -6.11
CA ARG A 459 -25.52 -3.43 -6.32
C ARG A 459 -25.75 -4.77 -7.00
N THR A 460 -25.71 -5.85 -6.23
CA THR A 460 -26.06 -7.18 -6.75
C THR A 460 -27.57 -7.30 -6.87
N ILE A 461 -28.03 -7.97 -7.92
CA ILE A 461 -29.46 -8.27 -8.13
C ILE A 461 -30.01 -9.06 -6.93
N ASP A 462 -29.21 -9.95 -6.33
CA ASP A 462 -29.58 -10.68 -5.10
C ASP A 462 -29.89 -9.75 -3.92
N GLY A 463 -29.23 -8.59 -3.86
CA GLY A 463 -29.51 -7.55 -2.86
C GLY A 463 -30.85 -6.85 -3.09
N HIS A 464 -31.40 -6.90 -4.31
CA HIS A 464 -32.71 -6.35 -4.63
C HIS A 464 -33.85 -7.25 -4.17
N ALA A 465 -33.63 -8.54 -3.89
CA ALA A 465 -34.70 -9.44 -3.47
C ALA A 465 -35.50 -8.93 -2.25
N ALA A 466 -34.84 -8.23 -1.31
CA ALA A 466 -35.52 -7.58 -0.19
C ALA A 466 -36.36 -6.38 -0.63
N ALA A 467 -35.83 -5.56 -1.54
CA ALA A 467 -36.53 -4.41 -2.09
C ALA A 467 -37.69 -4.84 -2.99
N THR A 468 -37.49 -5.85 -3.84
CA THR A 468 -38.55 -6.48 -4.65
C THR A 468 -39.62 -7.07 -3.75
N ALA A 469 -39.27 -7.86 -2.74
CA ALA A 469 -40.27 -8.37 -1.78
C ALA A 469 -41.01 -7.23 -1.04
N ALA A 470 -40.32 -6.15 -0.67
CA ALA A 470 -40.96 -4.98 -0.07
C ALA A 470 -41.90 -4.26 -1.05
N MET A 471 -41.55 -4.19 -2.34
CA MET A 471 -42.38 -3.62 -3.40
C MET A 471 -43.56 -4.53 -3.78
N ASP A 472 -43.38 -5.85 -3.76
CA ASP A 472 -44.46 -6.82 -3.96
C ASP A 472 -45.46 -6.76 -2.80
N ASN A 473 -44.95 -6.62 -1.58
CA ASN A 473 -45.73 -6.39 -0.37
C ASN A 473 -46.27 -4.95 -0.27
N ALA A 474 -45.89 -4.04 -1.18
CA ALA A 474 -46.39 -2.67 -1.22
C ALA A 474 -47.85 -2.58 -1.73
N ARG A 475 -48.54 -3.70 -1.98
CA ARG A 475 -50.00 -3.73 -2.13
C ARG A 475 -50.70 -3.10 -0.91
N ASP A 476 -50.12 -3.20 0.29
CA ASP A 476 -50.64 -2.56 1.51
C ASP A 476 -50.43 -1.03 1.59
N LEU A 477 -49.57 -0.44 0.74
CA LEU A 477 -49.43 1.01 0.67
C LEU A 477 -50.64 1.68 0.00
N ARG A 478 -51.47 0.93 -0.75
CA ARG A 478 -52.71 1.45 -1.33
C ARG A 478 -53.80 1.70 -0.27
N HIS A 479 -53.68 1.12 0.93
CA HIS A 479 -54.65 1.27 2.01
C HIS A 479 -54.25 2.27 3.11
N ARG A 480 -53.01 2.77 3.11
CA ARG A 480 -52.70 3.98 3.87
C ARG A 480 -53.13 5.19 3.05
N ARG A 481 -54.44 5.50 3.12
CA ARG A 481 -54.89 6.87 2.86
C ARG A 481 -53.98 7.78 3.67
N VAL A 482 -53.38 8.76 3.01
CA VAL A 482 -52.84 9.93 3.67
C VAL A 482 -54.01 10.52 4.48
N MET A 483 -54.06 10.25 5.78
CA MET A 483 -54.97 10.94 6.69
C MET A 483 -54.41 12.35 6.87
N GLY A 484 -54.59 13.19 5.85
CA GLY A 484 -54.79 14.61 6.05
C GLY A 484 -56.15 14.76 6.72
N GLY A 485 -56.16 14.97 8.02
CA GLY A 485 -57.40 15.08 8.79
C GLY A 485 -57.10 15.24 10.27
N THR A 486 -57.09 16.50 10.70
CA THR A 486 -57.13 16.96 12.09
C THR A 486 -58.31 16.35 12.85
N GLU A 487 -58.13 15.25 13.57
CA GLU A 487 -58.99 14.89 14.70
C GLU A 487 -58.17 14.24 15.81
N LEU A 488 -58.02 14.97 16.92
CA LEU A 488 -57.47 14.46 18.17
C LEU A 488 -58.49 13.50 18.82
N PRO A 489 -58.05 12.35 19.36
CA PRO A 489 -58.97 11.44 20.05
C PRO A 489 -59.53 12.09 21.32
N ARG A 490 -60.85 12.33 21.33
CA ARG A 490 -61.59 12.70 22.54
C ARG A 490 -61.63 11.51 23.49
N GLY A 491 -61.12 11.70 24.71
CA GLY A 491 -61.44 10.82 25.83
C GLY A 491 -60.27 10.23 26.61
N LEU A 492 -59.31 11.05 27.05
CA LEU A 492 -58.58 10.76 28.29
C LEU A 492 -58.62 12.01 29.17
N LYS A 493 -59.31 11.91 30.32
CA LYS A 493 -59.27 12.95 31.35
C LYS A 493 -57.84 13.01 31.91
N PRO A 494 -57.24 14.21 32.05
CA PRO A 494 -55.89 14.33 32.59
C PRO A 494 -55.88 13.94 34.07
N ALA A 495 -54.98 13.02 34.44
CA ALA A 495 -54.70 12.70 35.83
C ALA A 495 -54.09 13.93 36.52
N LYS A 496 -54.73 14.40 37.61
CA LYS A 496 -54.20 15.43 38.50
C LYS A 496 -53.05 14.83 39.33
N GLY A 497 -51.83 15.30 39.08
CA GLY A 497 -50.66 15.02 39.92
C GLY A 497 -49.44 15.79 39.39
N PRO A 498 -48.54 16.29 40.26
CA PRO A 498 -47.40 17.10 39.82
C PRO A 498 -46.43 16.25 39.00
N ALA A 499 -45.90 16.84 37.93
CA ALA A 499 -44.99 16.18 36.99
C ALA A 499 -43.74 15.62 37.70
N PRO A 500 -43.33 14.36 37.43
CA PRO A 500 -42.08 13.84 37.95
C PRO A 500 -40.89 14.56 37.28
N LYS A 501 -39.93 15.00 38.10
CA LYS A 501 -38.68 15.61 37.64
C LYS A 501 -37.81 14.57 36.90
N PRO A 502 -37.00 15.00 35.91
CA PRO A 502 -36.16 14.09 35.14
C PRO A 502 -35.05 13.52 36.01
N VAL A 503 -35.04 12.19 36.17
CA VAL A 503 -33.94 11.46 36.80
C VAL A 503 -32.92 11.11 35.71
N TRP A 504 -31.72 11.66 35.84
CA TRP A 504 -30.54 11.18 35.13
C TRP A 504 -30.08 9.89 35.81
N LEU A 505 -30.12 8.75 35.11
CA LEU A 505 -29.54 7.50 35.61
C LEU A 505 -28.21 7.20 34.92
N ALA A 506 -27.21 7.00 35.78
CA ALA A 506 -25.85 6.62 35.52
C ALA A 506 -25.71 5.12 35.16
N ALA A 507 -24.50 4.76 34.76
CA ALA A 507 -24.04 3.41 34.42
C ALA A 507 -24.41 2.33 35.46
N GLY A 508 -24.96 1.21 34.97
CA GLY A 508 -25.14 -0.02 35.74
C GLY A 508 -26.21 -0.92 35.11
N GLU A 509 -25.83 -2.19 34.88
CA GLU A 509 -26.71 -3.34 34.62
C GLU A 509 -27.29 -3.52 33.21
N LEU A 510 -26.54 -4.25 32.37
CA LEU A 510 -27.06 -4.97 31.21
C LEU A 510 -27.52 -6.36 31.68
N THR A 511 -28.80 -6.53 31.96
CA THR A 511 -29.42 -7.84 32.07
C THR A 511 -29.82 -8.37 30.71
N SER A 512 -29.48 -9.64 30.49
CA SER A 512 -29.68 -10.45 29.30
C SER A 512 -31.14 -10.52 28.82
N THR A 513 -31.37 -10.18 27.56
CA THR A 513 -32.48 -10.76 26.78
C THR A 513 -31.92 -11.33 25.49
N VAL A 514 -31.75 -12.64 25.51
CA VAL A 514 -31.39 -13.49 24.37
C VAL A 514 -32.58 -13.50 23.39
N LEU A 515 -32.38 -12.98 22.18
CA LEU A 515 -33.24 -13.25 21.03
C LEU A 515 -32.53 -14.24 20.08
N PRO A 516 -33.24 -15.22 19.52
CA PRO A 516 -32.61 -16.36 18.88
C PRO A 516 -32.13 -16.03 17.45
N ALA A 517 -30.81 -15.98 17.25
CA ALA A 517 -30.21 -15.95 15.93
C ALA A 517 -30.24 -17.35 15.27
N ARG A 518 -31.34 -17.68 14.58
CA ARG A 518 -31.37 -18.80 13.63
C ARG A 518 -31.10 -18.30 12.22
N ALA A 519 -29.82 -18.19 11.87
CA ALA A 519 -29.35 -18.21 10.48
C ALA A 519 -28.16 -19.17 10.40
N ALA A 520 -28.43 -20.43 10.10
CA ALA A 520 -27.45 -21.49 10.05
C ALA A 520 -26.51 -21.33 8.86
N PHE A 521 -25.25 -20.98 9.14
CA PHE A 521 -24.11 -21.00 8.20
C PHE A 521 -23.68 -22.44 7.86
N ASP A 522 -24.56 -23.27 7.31
CA ASP A 522 -24.27 -24.68 7.03
C ASP A 522 -23.40 -24.88 5.77
N LEU A 523 -22.12 -25.19 5.99
CA LEU A 523 -21.23 -25.77 4.98
C LEU A 523 -21.25 -27.29 5.13
N ARG A 524 -22.33 -27.93 4.68
CA ARG A 524 -22.31 -29.39 4.41
C ARG A 524 -22.17 -29.61 2.90
N PRO A 525 -21.24 -30.44 2.44
CA PRO A 525 -21.37 -31.04 1.11
C PRO A 525 -22.63 -31.90 1.10
N GLY A 526 -23.40 -31.83 0.02
CA GLY A 526 -24.74 -32.42 -0.11
C GLY A 526 -24.81 -33.87 0.37
N ARG A 527 -25.75 -34.15 1.28
CA ARG A 527 -26.25 -35.50 1.51
C ARG A 527 -27.09 -35.88 0.29
N ALA A 528 -26.52 -36.71 -0.58
CA ALA A 528 -27.32 -37.56 -1.44
C ALA A 528 -28.02 -38.59 -0.54
N ALA A 529 -29.33 -38.71 -0.70
CA ALA A 529 -30.12 -39.79 -0.13
C ALA A 529 -29.68 -41.13 -0.77
N SER A 530 -29.36 -42.13 0.06
CA SER A 530 -29.72 -43.53 -0.16
C SER A 530 -29.26 -44.41 1.02
N LEU A 531 -30.26 -45.05 1.66
CA LEU A 531 -30.31 -46.47 2.07
C LEU A 531 -29.20 -47.10 2.93
N ALA A 532 -29.61 -47.57 4.12
CA ALA A 532 -29.18 -48.78 4.86
C ALA A 532 -29.81 -48.68 6.28
N ALA A 533 -30.56 -49.62 6.87
CA ALA A 533 -30.51 -51.09 6.79
C ALA A 533 -29.08 -51.64 6.82
#